data_AF-A0A952FFV7-F1
#
_entry.id   AF-A0A952FFV7-F1
#
_cell.length_a   1.000
_cell.length_b   1.000
_cell.length_c   1.000
_cell.angle_alpha   90.00
_cell.angle_beta   90.00
_cell.angle_gamma   90.00
#
_symmetry.space_group_name_H-M   'P 1'
#
loop_
_entity.id
_entity.type
_entity.pdbx_description
1 polymer ?
#
loop_
_entity_poly.entity_id
_entity_poly.type
_entity_poly.pdbx_seq_one_letter_code
_entity_poly.pdbx_strand_id
1 'polypeptide(L)' 'GTVSNKDWSHGYSCIAEKRAIETIEDGKPKTEFMKFGDTIRIEAKGKDGMSVFGAIDQKVVSA' A
#
# COMPACT_ATOMS: atom_id res chain seq x y z
N GLY A 1 -6.63 -9.30 8.39
CA GLY A 1 -7.14 -8.02 7.85
C GLY A 1 -5.99 -7.17 7.36
N THR A 2 -6.27 -6.02 6.74
CA THR A 2 -5.23 -5.04 6.38
C THR A 2 -4.59 -4.45 7.64
N VAL A 3 -3.35 -3.99 7.54
CA VAL A 3 -2.62 -3.35 8.65
C VAL A 3 -2.72 -1.83 8.48
N SER A 4 -3.17 -1.13 9.51
CA SER A 4 -3.24 0.34 9.54
C SER A 4 -2.56 0.89 10.77
N ASN A 5 -1.98 2.08 10.65
CA ASN A 5 -1.40 2.83 11.76
C ASN A 5 -2.35 3.95 12.19
N LYS A 6 -2.26 4.36 13.46
CA LYS A 6 -2.99 5.53 13.96
C LYS A 6 -2.56 6.82 13.24
N ASP A 7 -1.28 6.89 12.91
CA ASP A 7 -0.71 7.96 12.10
C ASP A 7 -0.68 7.51 10.64
N TRP A 8 -1.52 8.13 9.82
CA TRP A 8 -1.70 7.81 8.41
C TRP A 8 -0.46 8.14 7.55
N SER A 9 0.44 8.99 8.04
CA SER A 9 1.69 9.29 7.34
C SER A 9 2.64 8.08 7.28
N HIS A 10 2.43 7.10 8.18
CA HIS A 10 3.18 5.85 8.24
C HIS A 10 2.50 4.70 7.46
N GLY A 11 1.54 5.02 6.59
CA GLY A 11 0.88 4.07 5.70
C GLY A 11 -0.63 4.00 5.88
N TYR A 12 -1.28 3.31 4.94
CA TYR A 12 -2.72 3.18 4.86
C TYR A 12 -3.11 1.72 4.78
N SER A 13 -4.27 1.39 5.36
CA SER A 13 -4.87 0.06 5.29
C SER A 13 -5.28 -0.33 3.87
N CYS A 14 -5.74 0.64 3.09
CA CYS A 14 -6.23 0.44 1.73
C CYS A 14 -6.13 1.73 0.90
N ILE A 15 -6.19 1.56 -0.42
CA ILE A 15 -6.20 2.68 -1.37
C ILE A 15 -7.42 3.60 -1.19
N ALA A 16 -8.56 3.06 -0.75
CA ALA A 16 -9.76 3.85 -0.50
C ALA A 16 -9.56 4.84 0.67
N GLU A 17 -8.89 4.41 1.74
CA GLU A 17 -8.55 5.27 2.87
C GLU A 17 -7.63 6.43 2.44
N LYS A 18 -6.55 6.13 1.72
CA LYS A 18 -5.64 7.16 1.20
C LYS A 18 -6.38 8.19 0.34
N ARG A 19 -7.21 7.72 -0.59
CA ARG A 19 -7.98 8.58 -1.49
C ARG A 19 -9.03 9.41 -0.77
N ALA A 20 -9.61 8.90 0.32
CA ALA A 20 -10.53 9.66 1.15
C ALA A 20 -9.80 10.81 1.87
N ILE A 21 -8.62 10.55 2.43
CA ILE A 21 -7.77 11.59 3.05
C ILE A 21 -7.40 12.67 2.03
N GLU A 22 -6.93 12.29 0.84
CA GLU A 22 -6.62 13.25 -0.24
C GLU A 22 -7.85 14.08 -0.64
N THR A 23 -9.05 13.49 -0.61
CA THR A 23 -10.27 14.23 -0.90
C THR A 23 -10.60 15.25 0.19
N ILE A 24 -10.35 14.92 1.46
CA ILE A 24 -10.54 15.84 2.59
C ILE A 24 -9.52 16.98 2.54
N GLU A 25 -8.25 16.69 2.24
CA GLU A 25 -7.16 17.67 2.26
C GLU A 25 -7.09 18.53 0.99
N ASP A 26 -7.28 17.93 -0.18
CA ASP A 26 -7.05 18.55 -1.49
C ASP A 26 -8.32 18.68 -2.35
N GLY A 27 -9.47 18.25 -1.83
CA GLY A 27 -10.76 18.28 -2.53
C GLY A 27 -10.93 17.21 -3.61
N LYS A 28 -9.91 16.40 -3.90
CA LYS A 28 -9.97 15.28 -4.86
C LYS A 28 -8.92 14.20 -4.59
N PRO A 29 -9.21 12.94 -4.92
CA PRO A 29 -8.21 11.89 -4.86
C PRO A 29 -7.14 12.09 -5.95
N LYS A 30 -5.88 11.94 -5.58
CA LYS A 30 -4.71 12.04 -6.47
C LYS A 30 -4.08 10.68 -6.74
N THR A 31 -4.10 9.77 -5.78
CA THR A 31 -3.50 8.44 -5.96
C THR A 31 -4.35 7.57 -6.86
N GLU A 32 -3.74 7.05 -7.93
CA GLU A 32 -4.36 6.13 -8.87
C GLU A 32 -4.49 4.71 -8.28
N PHE A 33 -5.42 3.92 -8.83
CA PHE A 33 -5.40 2.47 -8.59
C PHE A 33 -4.25 1.82 -9.35
N MET A 34 -3.86 0.61 -8.94
CA MET A 34 -2.88 -0.19 -9.67
C MET A 34 -3.35 -0.44 -11.10
N LYS A 35 -2.39 -0.43 -12.03
CA LYS A 35 -2.57 -0.66 -13.46
C LYS A 35 -1.86 -1.95 -13.87
N PHE A 36 -2.23 -2.49 -15.03
CA PHE A 36 -1.50 -3.62 -15.60
C PHE A 36 -0.03 -3.24 -15.82
N GLY A 37 0.87 -4.12 -15.39
CA GLY A 37 2.30 -3.88 -15.39
C GLY A 37 2.86 -3.47 -14.02
N ASP A 38 2.03 -2.93 -13.12
CA ASP A 38 2.45 -2.60 -11.76
C ASP A 38 2.86 -3.86 -10.99
N THR A 39 3.74 -3.69 -10.01
CA THR A 39 4.21 -4.76 -9.14
C THR A 39 3.97 -4.36 -7.68
N ILE A 40 3.44 -5.28 -6.90
CA ILE A 40 3.28 -5.14 -5.45
C ILE A 40 4.25 -6.07 -4.75
N ARG A 41 4.98 -5.51 -3.77
CA ARG A 41 5.87 -6.25 -2.89
C ARG A 41 5.44 -6.05 -1.43
N ILE A 42 5.25 -7.16 -0.71
CA ILE A 42 4.93 -7.16 0.71
C ILE A 42 5.96 -8.02 1.43
N GLU A 43 6.67 -7.43 2.39
CA GLU A 43 7.67 -8.12 3.21
C GLU A 43 7.60 -7.62 4.65
N ALA A 44 7.89 -8.52 5.60
CA ALA A 44 8.11 -8.17 6.99
C ALA A 44 9.60 -8.36 7.30
N LYS A 45 10.24 -7.33 7.85
CA LYS A 45 11.65 -7.36 8.24
C LYS A 45 11.82 -7.44 9.75
N GLY A 46 12.78 -8.25 10.18
CA GLY A 46 13.23 -8.30 11.56
C GLY A 46 13.98 -7.03 11.95
N LYS A 47 14.36 -6.94 13.23
CA LYS A 47 15.18 -5.82 13.74
C LYS A 47 16.57 -5.75 13.09
N ASP A 48 17.04 -6.87 12.57
CA ASP A 48 18.28 -7.04 11.81
C ASP A 48 18.12 -6.62 10.33
N GLY A 49 16.92 -6.21 9.90
CA GLY A 49 16.62 -5.83 8.53
C GLY A 49 16.39 -7.01 7.58
N MET A 50 16.52 -8.25 8.06
CA MET A 50 16.35 -9.44 7.25
C MET A 50 14.87 -9.79 7.10
N SER A 51 14.50 -10.34 5.94
CA SER A 51 13.14 -10.79 5.71
C SER A 51 12.82 -11.99 6.60
N VAL A 52 11.71 -11.91 7.34
CA VAL A 52 11.31 -12.95 8.29
C VAL A 52 10.60 -14.10 7.58
N PHE A 53 9.84 -13.81 6.53
CA PHE A 53 8.97 -14.76 5.85
C PHE A 53 9.23 -14.87 4.34
N GLY A 54 10.26 -14.19 3.83
CA GLY A 54 10.37 -13.87 2.40
C GLY A 54 9.45 -12.70 2.04
N ALA A 55 9.21 -12.54 0.74
CA ALA A 55 8.34 -11.50 0.21
C ALA A 55 7.27 -12.07 -0.70
N ILE A 56 6.07 -11.51 -0.59
CA ILE A 56 5.06 -11.63 -1.63
C ILE A 56 5.44 -10.61 -2.70
N ASP A 57 5.63 -11.06 -3.94
CA ASP A 57 6.06 -10.22 -5.06
C ASP A 57 5.20 -10.59 -6.28
N GLN A 58 4.29 -9.71 -6.65
CA GLN A 58 3.24 -10.00 -7.63
C GLN A 58 3.10 -8.88 -8.65
N LYS A 59 2.97 -9.27 -9.92
CA LYS A 59 2.70 -8.35 -11.03
C LYS A 59 1.22 -8.37 -11.39
N VAL A 60 0.64 -7.20 -11.57
CA VAL A 60 -0.73 -7.04 -12.06
C VAL A 60 -0.74 -7.32 -13.56
N VAL A 61 -1.47 -8.35 -13.97
CA VAL A 61 -1.59 -8.77 -15.38
C VAL A 61 -3.04 -8.65 -15.85
N SER A 62 -3.23 -8.46 -17.16
CA SER A 62 -4.57 -8.49 -17.75
C SER A 62 -5.22 -9.87 -17.54
N ALA A 63 -6.55 -9.86 -17.44
CA ALA A 63 -7.34 -11.09 -17.40
C ALA A 63 -7.23 -11.89 -18.70
#